data_AF-A0AAV9ND41-F1
#
_entry.id   AF-A0AAV9ND41-F1
#
_cell.length_a   1.000
_cell.length_b   1.000
_cell.length_c   1.000
_cell.angle_alpha   90.00
_cell.angle_beta   90.00
_cell.angle_gamma   90.00
#
_symmetry.space_group_name_H-M   'P 1'
#
loop_
_entity.id
_entity.type
_entity.pdbx_description
1 polymer ?
#
loop_
_entity_poly.entity_id
_entity_poly.type
_entity_poly.pdbx_seq_one_letter_code
_entity_poly.pdbx_strand_id
1 'polypeptide(L)'
;MCCLPAKAPLNQRLSKWEAKNSTQGVYRKIQKQESAHHDYSTDDGDILSTLSNMGIVKFRVAERILRLHRSELLAAGYPPAQAAQVVRASSKWKADYLAEMSASEVAILTDPANLGKLFYVAAMTDLSRTNQVTYLRLGSMSLKVAFELGIGDAAIEFAKLELRTRGVAEMGDPDALSKPVDLPPNILDYIRRTAIARENWRSMSLYLDHSLRKPQSSTAAKALYQLAVDLSTMTRPSFNTIDQVIPSERLELPWFLLQRAADQYYAHLPSDSDDAAEVQRTYAEALNTGRDGWNDSRAAELLLRNTEEVKPGSPRWVELLTQAAMQGDPDFCFRLGDHRLKEEGWHPESRKWRKPSDKTSLWWIELSAYGMRHFPIRARQRYLLLAVLLRENGFREDATSYLVRGQAALRESHSPDAEVSIQWLQDTIDDWDNPEWKMTSTILLNAEPLYKQQRQETAQHKAHQGLR
;
A
#
# COMPACT_ATOMS: atom_id res chain seq x y z
N MET A 1 20.24 -20.40 -62.71
CA MET A 1 19.18 -19.39 -62.93
C MET A 1 18.01 -19.73 -62.02
N CYS A 2 17.84 -19.02 -60.90
CA CYS A 2 16.67 -19.16 -60.03
C CYS A 2 15.87 -17.85 -60.11
N CYS A 3 14.61 -17.96 -60.52
CA CYS A 3 13.69 -16.84 -60.69
C CYS A 3 13.23 -16.32 -59.31
N LEU A 4 13.43 -15.03 -59.05
CA LEU A 4 12.80 -14.32 -57.93
C LEU A 4 11.31 -14.05 -58.26
N PRO A 5 10.38 -14.19 -57.31
CA PRO A 5 8.97 -13.91 -57.56
C PRO A 5 8.72 -12.40 -57.65
N ALA A 6 7.97 -12.00 -58.68
CA ALA A 6 7.58 -10.63 -58.94
C ALA A 6 6.74 -10.05 -57.78
N LYS A 7 7.11 -8.86 -57.30
CA LYS A 7 6.34 -8.10 -56.31
C LYS A 7 5.03 -7.62 -56.97
N ALA A 8 3.90 -7.89 -56.31
CA ALA A 8 2.59 -7.42 -56.74
C ALA A 8 2.55 -5.87 -56.86
N PRO A 9 1.83 -5.32 -57.85
CA PRO A 9 1.77 -3.88 -58.11
C PRO A 9 1.12 -3.12 -56.94
N LEU A 10 1.57 -1.87 -56.73
CA LEU A 10 1.24 -1.00 -55.59
C LEU A 10 -0.28 -0.87 -55.32
N ASN A 11 -1.09 -0.88 -56.38
CA ASN A 11 -2.55 -0.76 -56.30
C ASN A 11 -3.24 -2.00 -55.67
N GLN A 12 -2.65 -3.19 -55.78
CA GLN A 12 -3.15 -4.39 -55.07
C GLN A 12 -2.72 -4.43 -53.59
N ARG A 13 -1.66 -3.71 -53.23
CA ARG A 13 -1.23 -3.57 -51.82
C ARG A 13 -2.06 -2.52 -51.08
N LEU A 14 -2.46 -1.45 -51.77
CA LEU A 14 -3.39 -0.44 -51.27
C LEU A 14 -4.80 -1.03 -51.08
N SER A 15 -5.34 -1.77 -52.05
CA SER A 15 -6.67 -2.40 -51.87
C SER A 15 -6.69 -3.49 -50.78
N LYS A 16 -5.58 -4.24 -50.61
CA LYS A 16 -5.42 -5.18 -49.49
C LYS A 16 -5.22 -4.49 -48.14
N TRP A 17 -4.70 -3.26 -48.10
CA TRP A 17 -4.58 -2.46 -46.87
C TRP A 17 -5.91 -1.81 -46.49
N GLU A 18 -6.64 -1.27 -47.47
CA GLU A 18 -8.00 -0.74 -47.30
C GLU A 18 -9.00 -1.84 -46.93
N ALA A 19 -8.88 -3.06 -47.48
CA ALA A 19 -9.70 -4.20 -47.05
C ALA A 19 -9.38 -4.68 -45.63
N LYS A 20 -8.11 -4.56 -45.17
CA LYS A 20 -7.70 -4.87 -43.79
C LYS A 20 -8.16 -3.83 -42.78
N ASN A 21 -8.41 -2.60 -43.23
CA ASN A 21 -8.92 -1.47 -42.46
C ASN A 21 -10.39 -1.15 -42.77
N SER A 22 -11.08 -2.01 -43.52
CA SER A 22 -12.52 -1.91 -43.73
C SER A 22 -13.26 -2.25 -42.43
N THR A 23 -14.52 -1.81 -42.33
CA THR A 23 -15.41 -2.02 -41.17
C THR A 23 -15.45 -3.48 -40.69
N GLN A 24 -15.21 -4.47 -41.56
CA GLN A 24 -15.07 -5.89 -41.21
C GLN A 24 -13.78 -6.26 -40.46
N GLY A 25 -12.68 -5.53 -40.67
CA GLY A 25 -11.41 -5.72 -39.95
C GLY A 25 -11.49 -5.25 -38.49
N VAL A 26 -12.26 -4.19 -38.25
CA VAL A 26 -12.63 -3.71 -36.90
C VAL A 26 -13.52 -4.76 -36.22
N TYR A 27 -14.55 -5.26 -36.92
CA TYR A 27 -15.43 -6.32 -36.42
C TYR A 27 -14.69 -7.61 -36.03
N ARG A 28 -13.72 -8.06 -36.82
CA ARG A 28 -12.90 -9.25 -36.51
C ARG A 28 -11.91 -9.03 -35.36
N LYS A 29 -11.38 -7.82 -35.17
CA LYS A 29 -10.56 -7.48 -33.98
C LYS A 29 -11.42 -7.44 -32.72
N ILE A 30 -12.62 -6.85 -32.82
CA ILE A 30 -13.61 -6.77 -31.74
C ILE A 30 -14.07 -8.18 -31.32
N GLN A 31 -14.44 -9.06 -32.26
CA GLN A 31 -14.85 -10.44 -31.96
C GLN A 31 -13.71 -11.31 -31.41
N LYS A 32 -12.46 -11.16 -31.89
CA LYS A 32 -11.33 -11.91 -31.32
C LYS A 32 -11.00 -11.50 -29.88
N GLN A 33 -11.27 -10.26 -29.50
CA GLN A 33 -11.10 -9.79 -28.12
C GLN A 33 -12.25 -10.23 -27.21
N GLU A 34 -13.48 -10.40 -27.71
CA GLU A 34 -14.59 -11.00 -26.95
C GLU A 34 -14.29 -12.44 -26.50
N SER A 35 -13.60 -13.22 -27.33
CA SER A 35 -13.13 -14.56 -26.97
C SER A 35 -11.89 -14.60 -26.06
N ALA A 36 -11.20 -13.46 -25.88
CA ALA A 36 -9.98 -13.38 -25.07
C ALA A 36 -10.16 -12.66 -23.71
N HIS A 37 -11.31 -12.01 -23.49
CA HIS A 37 -11.56 -11.16 -22.32
C HIS A 37 -12.92 -11.43 -21.65
N HIS A 38 -13.17 -12.68 -21.26
CA HIS A 38 -14.29 -13.00 -20.36
C HIS A 38 -14.13 -12.41 -18.93
N ASP A 39 -12.99 -11.78 -18.61
CA ASP A 39 -12.66 -11.29 -17.27
C ASP A 39 -12.77 -9.78 -17.07
N TYR A 40 -13.18 -8.99 -18.08
CA TYR A 40 -13.37 -7.53 -17.89
C TYR A 40 -14.72 -7.26 -17.23
N SER A 41 -14.71 -6.97 -15.93
CA SER A 41 -15.93 -6.64 -15.20
C SER A 41 -16.33 -5.20 -15.45
N THR A 42 -17.57 -5.00 -15.90
CA THR A 42 -18.24 -3.69 -15.94
C THR A 42 -19.20 -3.49 -14.77
N ASP A 43 -19.27 -4.46 -13.85
CA ASP A 43 -20.29 -4.52 -12.80
C ASP A 43 -20.09 -3.47 -11.70
N ASP A 44 -18.90 -2.86 -11.63
CA ASP A 44 -18.62 -1.69 -10.77
C ASP A 44 -19.17 -0.35 -11.35
N GLY A 45 -19.97 -0.41 -12.41
CA GLY A 45 -21.10 0.50 -12.66
C GLY A 45 -20.84 1.90 -13.24
N ASP A 46 -19.70 2.53 -13.01
CA ASP A 46 -19.57 3.97 -13.28
C ASP A 46 -19.57 4.34 -14.78
N ILE A 47 -18.93 3.55 -15.64
CA ILE A 47 -18.86 3.85 -17.08
C ILE A 47 -20.16 3.62 -17.82
N LEU A 48 -20.85 2.51 -17.57
CA LEU A 48 -22.10 2.19 -18.25
C LEU A 48 -23.21 3.15 -17.78
N SER A 49 -23.24 3.48 -16.48
CA SER A 49 -24.12 4.51 -15.92
C SER A 49 -23.85 5.88 -16.54
N THR A 50 -22.58 6.31 -16.61
CA THR A 50 -22.21 7.59 -17.22
C THR A 50 -22.64 7.66 -18.69
N LEU A 51 -22.35 6.64 -19.48
CA LEU A 51 -22.74 6.57 -20.89
C LEU A 51 -24.26 6.61 -21.04
N SER A 52 -25.00 5.87 -20.21
CA SER A 52 -26.46 5.92 -20.22
C SER A 52 -27.01 7.29 -19.84
N ASN A 53 -26.44 7.96 -18.83
CA ASN A 53 -26.84 9.30 -18.39
C ASN A 53 -26.53 10.38 -19.43
N MET A 54 -25.52 10.16 -20.26
CA MET A 54 -25.22 11.00 -21.43
C MET A 54 -26.17 10.76 -22.61
N GLY A 55 -27.14 9.84 -22.48
CA GLY A 55 -28.11 9.53 -23.54
C GLY A 55 -27.61 8.52 -24.57
N ILE A 56 -26.54 7.78 -24.28
CA ILE A 56 -26.01 6.74 -25.18
C ILE A 56 -26.82 5.45 -25.00
N VAL A 57 -27.52 5.03 -26.06
CA VAL A 57 -28.36 3.81 -26.05
C VAL A 57 -27.48 2.57 -26.22
N LYS A 58 -26.50 2.62 -27.12
CA LYS A 58 -25.55 1.52 -27.34
C LYS A 58 -24.33 1.62 -26.40
N PHE A 59 -24.55 1.82 -25.11
CA PHE A 59 -23.48 2.11 -24.14
C PHE A 59 -22.41 1.00 -24.05
N ARG A 60 -22.77 -0.28 -24.18
CA ARG A 60 -21.78 -1.39 -24.23
C ARG A 60 -20.89 -1.34 -25.48
N VAL A 61 -21.44 -0.92 -26.62
CA VAL A 61 -20.68 -0.74 -27.86
C VAL A 61 -19.73 0.44 -27.70
N ALA A 62 -20.22 1.56 -27.13
CA ALA A 62 -19.43 2.76 -26.88
C ALA A 62 -18.24 2.49 -25.94
N GLU A 63 -18.46 1.81 -24.82
CA GLU A 63 -17.40 1.42 -23.87
C GLU A 63 -16.31 0.60 -24.57
N ARG A 64 -16.72 -0.39 -25.37
CA ARG A 64 -15.80 -1.28 -26.07
C ARG A 64 -14.95 -0.55 -27.11
N ILE A 65 -15.56 0.32 -27.91
CA ILE A 65 -14.83 1.15 -28.89
C ILE A 65 -13.87 2.10 -28.14
N LEU A 66 -14.34 2.75 -27.07
CA LEU A 66 -13.50 3.61 -26.23
C LEU A 66 -12.30 2.86 -25.65
N ARG A 67 -12.50 1.63 -25.13
CA ARG A 67 -11.41 0.79 -24.60
C ARG A 67 -10.39 0.43 -25.68
N LEU A 68 -10.85 0.08 -26.88
CA LEU A 68 -9.96 -0.20 -28.03
C LEU A 68 -9.11 1.03 -28.35
N HIS A 69 -9.74 2.18 -28.49
CA HIS A 69 -9.10 3.46 -28.76
C HIS A 69 -8.06 3.84 -27.70
N ARG A 70 -8.39 3.70 -26.42
CA ARG A 70 -7.44 3.92 -25.31
C ARG A 70 -6.27 2.93 -25.36
N SER A 71 -6.53 1.68 -25.71
CA SER A 71 -5.48 0.66 -25.86
C SER A 71 -4.54 0.96 -27.03
N GLU A 72 -5.07 1.48 -28.14
CA GLU A 72 -4.27 1.93 -29.28
C GLU A 72 -3.35 3.11 -28.90
N LEU A 73 -3.83 4.08 -28.11
CA LEU A 73 -3.00 5.17 -27.61
C LEU A 73 -1.86 4.66 -26.72
N LEU A 74 -2.18 3.74 -25.80
CA LEU A 74 -1.19 3.14 -24.90
C LEU A 74 -0.12 2.36 -25.69
N ALA A 75 -0.55 1.54 -26.66
CA ALA A 75 0.35 0.74 -27.49
C ALA A 75 1.25 1.61 -28.39
N ALA A 76 0.74 2.76 -28.86
CA ALA A 76 1.51 3.73 -29.63
C ALA A 76 2.53 4.51 -28.78
N GLY A 77 2.44 4.46 -27.44
CA GLY A 77 3.38 5.13 -26.55
C GLY A 77 3.29 6.66 -26.57
N TYR A 78 2.12 7.21 -26.93
CA TYR A 78 1.96 8.67 -26.98
C TYR A 78 2.14 9.32 -25.60
N PRO A 79 2.89 10.44 -25.50
CA PRO A 79 2.84 11.31 -24.34
C PRO A 79 1.40 11.78 -24.06
N PRO A 80 0.97 11.98 -22.79
CA PRO A 80 -0.42 12.30 -22.47
C PRO A 80 -1.00 13.52 -23.20
N ALA A 81 -0.24 14.61 -23.32
CA ALA A 81 -0.68 15.80 -24.05
C ALA A 81 -0.90 15.53 -25.54
N GLN A 82 -0.01 14.75 -26.16
CA GLN A 82 -0.15 14.34 -27.57
C GLN A 82 -1.33 13.38 -27.73
N ALA A 83 -1.51 12.43 -26.81
CA ALA A 83 -2.66 11.54 -26.79
C ALA A 83 -3.97 12.33 -26.70
N ALA A 84 -4.07 13.33 -25.82
CA ALA A 84 -5.24 14.21 -25.72
C ALA A 84 -5.53 14.98 -27.02
N GLN A 85 -4.49 15.44 -27.73
CA GLN A 85 -4.64 16.06 -29.05
C GLN A 85 -5.17 15.07 -30.10
N VAL A 86 -4.62 13.84 -30.13
CA VAL A 86 -5.08 12.77 -31.03
C VAL A 86 -6.56 12.45 -30.77
N VAL A 87 -6.96 12.32 -29.49
CA VAL A 87 -8.36 12.05 -29.11
C VAL A 87 -9.30 13.12 -29.67
N ARG A 88 -8.94 14.41 -29.54
CA ARG A 88 -9.75 15.54 -30.02
C ARG A 88 -9.87 15.60 -31.54
N ALA A 89 -8.85 15.16 -32.27
CA ALA A 89 -8.74 15.35 -33.72
C ALA A 89 -8.97 14.08 -34.56
N SER A 90 -9.12 12.91 -33.92
CA SER A 90 -9.13 11.62 -34.62
C SER A 90 -10.40 11.40 -35.46
N SER A 91 -10.27 11.62 -36.78
CA SER A 91 -11.31 11.27 -37.76
C SER A 91 -11.55 9.76 -37.82
N LYS A 92 -10.50 8.95 -37.59
CA LYS A 92 -10.61 7.48 -37.48
C LYS A 92 -11.56 7.08 -36.35
N TRP A 93 -11.42 7.67 -35.17
CA TRP A 93 -12.25 7.29 -34.02
C TRP A 93 -13.71 7.63 -34.26
N LYS A 94 -13.97 8.80 -34.84
CA LYS A 94 -15.32 9.19 -35.26
C LYS A 94 -15.91 8.18 -36.27
N ALA A 95 -15.12 7.73 -37.23
CA ALA A 95 -15.56 6.72 -38.20
C ALA A 95 -15.87 5.37 -37.55
N ASP A 96 -15.05 4.91 -36.59
CA ASP A 96 -15.28 3.67 -35.85
C ASP A 96 -16.60 3.73 -35.05
N TYR A 97 -16.91 4.86 -34.41
CA TYR A 97 -18.20 5.04 -33.75
C TYR A 97 -19.37 5.10 -34.74
N LEU A 98 -19.23 5.81 -35.87
CA LEU A 98 -20.29 5.93 -36.89
C LEU A 98 -20.63 4.60 -37.57
N ALA A 99 -19.70 3.64 -37.58
CA ALA A 99 -19.95 2.30 -38.10
C ALA A 99 -20.98 1.53 -37.26
N GLU A 100 -21.11 1.83 -35.97
CA GLU A 100 -21.88 1.02 -35.02
C GLU A 100 -23.00 1.80 -34.32
N MET A 101 -22.98 3.13 -34.36
CA MET A 101 -23.83 4.01 -33.55
C MET A 101 -24.48 5.12 -34.37
N SER A 102 -25.55 5.71 -33.82
CA SER A 102 -26.23 6.84 -34.46
C SER A 102 -25.35 8.10 -34.46
N ALA A 103 -25.52 8.98 -35.46
CA ALA A 103 -24.75 10.22 -35.54
C ALA A 103 -24.90 11.12 -34.30
N SER A 104 -26.06 11.10 -33.64
CA SER A 104 -26.30 11.80 -32.37
C SER A 104 -25.48 11.23 -31.22
N GLU A 105 -25.39 9.90 -31.09
CA GLU A 105 -24.55 9.25 -30.08
C GLU A 105 -23.07 9.53 -30.33
N VAL A 106 -22.63 9.48 -31.60
CA VAL A 106 -21.24 9.81 -31.95
C VAL A 106 -20.90 11.26 -31.63
N ALA A 107 -21.82 12.20 -31.89
CA ALA A 107 -21.61 13.61 -31.56
C ALA A 107 -21.33 13.79 -30.06
N ILE A 108 -22.05 13.06 -29.19
CA ILE A 108 -21.84 13.10 -27.74
C ILE A 108 -20.49 12.48 -27.35
N LEU A 109 -20.12 11.33 -27.93
CA LEU A 109 -18.88 10.60 -27.63
C LEU A 109 -17.61 11.27 -28.15
N THR A 110 -17.75 12.15 -29.15
CA THR A 110 -16.63 12.88 -29.77
C THR A 110 -16.62 14.36 -29.39
N ASP A 111 -17.57 14.81 -28.58
CA ASP A 111 -17.62 16.18 -28.06
C ASP A 111 -16.40 16.44 -27.15
N PRO A 112 -15.57 17.46 -27.46
CA PRO A 112 -14.46 17.89 -26.62
C PRO A 112 -14.81 18.10 -25.14
N ALA A 113 -16.03 18.54 -24.82
CA ALA A 113 -16.48 18.73 -23.44
C ALA A 113 -16.71 17.40 -22.67
N ASN A 114 -16.92 16.31 -23.39
CA ASN A 114 -17.22 15.00 -22.83
C ASN A 114 -16.01 14.06 -22.82
N LEU A 115 -15.07 14.22 -23.75
CA LEU A 115 -13.90 13.36 -23.89
C LEU A 115 -13.13 13.17 -22.58
N GLY A 116 -12.91 14.25 -21.81
CA GLY A 116 -12.23 14.17 -20.51
C GLY A 116 -12.98 13.28 -19.51
N LYS A 117 -14.32 13.44 -19.41
CA LYS A 117 -15.16 12.64 -18.51
C LYS A 117 -15.17 11.17 -18.91
N LEU A 118 -15.25 10.88 -20.21
CA LEU A 118 -15.20 9.52 -20.74
C LEU A 118 -13.89 8.83 -20.38
N PHE A 119 -12.75 9.51 -20.56
CA PHE A 119 -11.44 8.98 -20.17
C PHE A 119 -11.31 8.78 -18.66
N TYR A 120 -11.79 9.74 -17.86
CA TYR A 120 -11.76 9.65 -16.40
C TYR A 120 -12.55 8.45 -15.90
N VAL A 121 -13.82 8.33 -16.28
CA VAL A 121 -14.69 7.26 -15.81
C VAL A 121 -14.20 5.89 -16.31
N ALA A 122 -13.72 5.80 -17.55
CA ALA A 122 -13.13 4.57 -18.06
C ALA A 122 -11.86 4.17 -17.29
N ALA A 123 -11.06 5.15 -16.85
CA ALA A 123 -9.92 4.90 -16.00
C ALA A 123 -10.34 4.35 -14.63
N MET A 124 -11.39 4.92 -14.01
CA MET A 124 -11.89 4.43 -12.72
C MET A 124 -12.41 3.00 -12.84
N THR A 125 -13.08 2.64 -13.94
CA THR A 125 -13.48 1.26 -14.23
C THR A 125 -12.28 0.33 -14.38
N ASP A 126 -11.22 0.75 -15.08
CA ASP A 126 -10.00 -0.04 -15.24
C ASP A 126 -9.21 -0.21 -13.93
N LEU A 127 -9.31 0.76 -13.02
CA LEU A 127 -8.63 0.78 -11.72
C LEU A 127 -9.49 0.20 -10.58
N SER A 128 -10.69 -0.29 -10.89
CA SER A 128 -11.53 -1.02 -9.93
C SER A 128 -10.82 -2.28 -9.41
N ARG A 129 -11.25 -2.76 -8.24
CA ARG A 129 -10.64 -3.92 -7.57
C ARG A 129 -10.53 -5.15 -8.48
N THR A 130 -11.54 -5.39 -9.31
CA THR A 130 -11.58 -6.52 -10.24
C THR A 130 -10.67 -6.35 -11.45
N ASN A 131 -10.46 -5.12 -11.92
CA ASN A 131 -9.76 -4.86 -13.18
C ASN A 131 -8.30 -4.41 -12.99
N GLN A 132 -7.95 -3.87 -11.83
CA GLN A 132 -6.68 -3.16 -11.60
C GLN A 132 -5.45 -4.03 -11.94
N VAL A 133 -5.46 -5.33 -11.62
CA VAL A 133 -4.32 -6.25 -11.89
C VAL A 133 -3.95 -6.27 -13.37
N THR A 134 -4.95 -6.27 -14.26
CA THR A 134 -4.75 -6.40 -15.71
C THR A 134 -4.64 -5.03 -16.39
N TYR A 135 -5.40 -4.04 -15.91
CA TYR A 135 -5.59 -2.77 -16.62
C TYR A 135 -4.93 -1.56 -15.96
N LEU A 136 -4.09 -1.75 -14.94
CA LEU A 136 -3.38 -0.67 -14.23
C LEU A 136 -2.74 0.37 -15.16
N ARG A 137 -2.01 -0.09 -16.18
CA ARG A 137 -1.32 0.81 -17.13
C ARG A 137 -2.30 1.59 -18.01
N LEU A 138 -3.40 0.96 -18.41
CA LEU A 138 -4.43 1.58 -19.22
C LEU A 138 -5.20 2.64 -18.43
N GLY A 139 -5.59 2.31 -17.19
CA GLY A 139 -6.21 3.24 -16.26
C GLY A 139 -5.30 4.43 -15.93
N SER A 140 -4.05 4.17 -15.57
CA SER A 140 -3.04 5.20 -15.31
C SER A 140 -2.83 6.16 -16.49
N MET A 141 -2.72 5.65 -17.72
CA MET A 141 -2.64 6.49 -18.93
C MET A 141 -3.94 7.29 -19.13
N SER A 142 -5.09 6.65 -18.94
CA SER A 142 -6.39 7.28 -19.13
C SER A 142 -6.63 8.45 -18.17
N LEU A 143 -6.19 8.35 -16.91
CA LEU A 143 -6.23 9.47 -15.95
C LEU A 143 -5.35 10.65 -16.42
N LYS A 144 -4.13 10.39 -16.91
CA LYS A 144 -3.26 11.46 -17.42
C LYS A 144 -3.89 12.15 -18.63
N VAL A 145 -4.50 11.40 -19.54
CA VAL A 145 -5.20 11.98 -20.69
C VAL A 145 -6.43 12.76 -20.25
N ALA A 146 -7.22 12.25 -19.31
CA ALA A 146 -8.37 12.98 -18.75
C ALA A 146 -7.95 14.33 -18.12
N PHE A 147 -6.80 14.37 -17.44
CA PHE A 147 -6.24 15.61 -16.89
C PHE A 147 -5.87 16.61 -17.99
N GLU A 148 -5.19 16.18 -19.06
CA GLU A 148 -4.88 17.01 -20.23
C GLU A 148 -6.14 17.47 -20.99
N LEU A 149 -7.25 16.75 -20.81
CA LEU A 149 -8.57 17.09 -21.31
C LEU A 149 -9.36 18.00 -20.36
N GLY A 150 -8.79 18.40 -19.22
CA GLY A 150 -9.37 19.39 -18.31
C GLY A 150 -10.06 18.81 -17.06
N ILE A 151 -9.95 17.51 -16.79
CA ILE A 151 -10.51 16.90 -15.58
C ILE A 151 -9.51 16.97 -14.43
N GLY A 152 -9.70 17.94 -13.53
CA GLY A 152 -8.82 18.16 -12.38
C GLY A 152 -8.74 16.95 -11.42
N ASP A 153 -9.87 16.28 -11.16
CA ASP A 153 -9.92 15.08 -10.31
C ASP A 153 -9.06 13.94 -10.85
N ALA A 154 -8.79 13.90 -12.15
CA ALA A 154 -7.94 12.88 -12.75
C ALA A 154 -6.48 12.98 -12.26
N ALA A 155 -5.98 14.19 -12.00
CA ALA A 155 -4.66 14.39 -11.42
C ALA A 155 -4.60 13.89 -9.96
N ILE A 156 -5.68 14.07 -9.20
CA ILE A 156 -5.80 13.61 -7.80
C ILE A 156 -5.78 12.07 -7.76
N GLU A 157 -6.64 11.42 -8.53
CA GLU A 157 -6.70 9.95 -8.55
C GLU A 157 -5.41 9.33 -9.11
N PHE A 158 -4.76 9.99 -10.08
CA PHE A 158 -3.49 9.53 -10.61
C PHE A 158 -2.37 9.62 -9.56
N ALA A 159 -2.25 10.74 -8.85
CA ALA A 159 -1.22 10.90 -7.84
C ALA A 159 -1.43 9.96 -6.65
N LYS A 160 -2.68 9.76 -6.25
CA LYS A 160 -3.07 8.76 -5.25
C LYS A 160 -2.62 7.36 -5.68
N LEU A 161 -2.89 6.99 -6.93
CA LEU A 161 -2.45 5.70 -7.48
C LEU A 161 -0.93 5.54 -7.42
N GLU A 162 -0.15 6.52 -7.89
CA GLU A 162 1.32 6.44 -7.95
C GLU A 162 1.96 6.40 -6.56
N LEU A 163 1.51 7.26 -5.63
CA LEU A 163 2.03 7.31 -4.25
C LEU A 163 1.80 5.99 -3.49
N ARG A 164 0.78 5.22 -3.87
CA ARG A 164 0.46 3.91 -3.28
C ARG A 164 1.10 2.75 -4.03
N THR A 165 0.94 2.66 -5.35
CA THR A 165 1.47 1.53 -6.14
C THR A 165 2.99 1.47 -6.16
N ARG A 166 3.69 2.61 -6.18
CA ARG A 166 5.16 2.63 -6.09
C ARG A 166 5.69 2.61 -4.66
N GLY A 167 4.83 2.86 -3.68
CA GLY A 167 5.13 2.76 -2.25
C GLY A 167 4.85 1.38 -1.63
N VAL A 168 4.31 0.42 -2.39
CA VAL A 168 3.90 -0.92 -1.90
C VAL A 168 4.67 -2.05 -2.63
N ALA A 169 5.59 -1.72 -3.55
CA ALA A 169 6.16 -2.67 -4.50
C ALA A 169 7.04 -3.79 -3.89
N GLU A 170 7.31 -3.80 -2.59
CA GLU A 170 8.01 -4.89 -1.92
C GLU A 170 7.18 -5.35 -0.72
N MET A 171 6.45 -6.48 -0.89
CA MET A 171 5.82 -7.16 0.24
C MET A 171 6.89 -7.44 1.30
N GLY A 172 6.77 -6.80 2.46
CA GLY A 172 7.68 -6.98 3.59
C GLY A 172 8.69 -5.86 3.83
N ASP A 173 8.68 -4.77 3.06
CA ASP A 173 9.44 -3.55 3.39
C ASP A 173 8.53 -2.54 4.12
N PRO A 174 8.61 -2.41 5.46
CA PRO A 174 7.82 -1.46 6.22
C PRO A 174 8.09 0.01 5.85
N ASP A 175 9.24 0.30 5.21
CA ASP A 175 9.62 1.65 4.78
C ASP A 175 9.20 1.97 3.34
N ALA A 176 8.58 1.03 2.62
CA ALA A 176 8.20 1.23 1.23
C ALA A 176 7.26 2.43 1.03
N LEU A 177 6.37 2.71 2.00
CA LEU A 177 5.47 3.85 2.00
C LEU A 177 6.18 5.20 2.21
N SER A 178 7.42 5.18 2.71
CA SER A 178 8.24 6.37 2.93
C SER A 178 9.17 6.68 1.76
N LYS A 179 9.30 5.77 0.78
CA LYS A 179 10.16 5.97 -0.39
C LYS A 179 9.67 7.18 -1.22
N PRO A 180 10.60 8.04 -1.70
CA PRO A 180 10.27 9.11 -2.61
C PRO A 180 9.56 8.61 -3.88
N VAL A 181 8.51 9.30 -4.29
CA VAL A 181 7.79 9.03 -5.55
C VAL A 181 7.83 10.31 -6.38
N ASP A 182 8.29 10.22 -7.63
CA ASP A 182 8.29 11.36 -8.53
C ASP A 182 7.02 11.38 -9.37
N LEU A 183 6.17 12.37 -9.12
CA LEU A 183 4.97 12.65 -9.91
C LEU A 183 5.33 13.47 -11.16
N PRO A 184 4.57 13.34 -12.28
CA PRO A 184 4.73 14.21 -13.45
C PRO A 184 4.62 15.69 -13.07
N PRO A 185 5.48 16.60 -13.60
CA PRO A 185 5.54 17.99 -13.14
C PRO A 185 4.22 18.75 -13.24
N ASN A 186 3.47 18.59 -14.33
CA ASN A 186 2.16 19.22 -14.54
C ASN A 186 1.11 18.78 -13.51
N ILE A 187 1.11 17.51 -13.14
CA ILE A 187 0.22 16.93 -12.14
C ILE A 187 0.62 17.41 -10.73
N LEU A 188 1.92 17.40 -10.42
CA LEU A 188 2.44 17.91 -9.15
C LEU A 188 2.12 19.40 -8.98
N ASP A 189 2.31 20.21 -10.02
CA ASP A 189 2.01 21.65 -9.99
C ASP A 189 0.52 21.92 -9.82
N TYR A 190 -0.35 21.10 -10.42
CA TYR A 190 -1.79 21.17 -10.15
C TYR A 190 -2.10 20.86 -8.70
N ILE A 191 -1.62 19.72 -8.18
CA ILE A 191 -1.85 19.29 -6.80
C ILE A 191 -1.33 20.33 -5.81
N ARG A 192 -0.11 20.85 -6.02
CA ARG A 192 0.49 21.88 -5.18
C ARG A 192 -0.34 23.16 -5.16
N ARG A 193 -0.77 23.67 -6.31
CA ARG A 193 -1.56 24.92 -6.38
C ARG A 193 -2.89 24.77 -5.65
N THR A 194 -3.62 23.69 -5.91
CA THR A 194 -4.91 23.41 -5.26
C THR A 194 -4.75 23.18 -3.76
N ALA A 195 -3.66 22.51 -3.35
CA ALA A 195 -3.33 22.30 -1.93
C ALA A 195 -3.05 23.63 -1.20
N ILE A 196 -2.17 24.48 -1.74
CA ILE A 196 -1.80 25.77 -1.14
C ILE A 196 -3.01 26.70 -1.07
N ALA A 197 -3.87 26.66 -2.08
CA ALA A 197 -5.13 27.43 -2.11
C ALA A 197 -6.19 26.91 -1.13
N ARG A 198 -5.98 25.74 -0.50
CA ARG A 198 -6.92 25.08 0.44
C ARG A 198 -8.28 24.78 -0.19
N GLU A 199 -8.32 24.60 -1.50
CA GLU A 199 -9.55 24.37 -2.26
C GLU A 199 -10.00 22.90 -2.19
N ASN A 200 -9.07 21.97 -1.98
CA ASN A 200 -9.34 20.54 -1.97
C ASN A 200 -8.47 19.81 -0.94
N TRP A 201 -9.09 19.24 0.09
CA TRP A 201 -8.40 18.50 1.15
C TRP A 201 -7.63 17.28 0.61
N ARG A 202 -8.11 16.64 -0.48
CA ARG A 202 -7.42 15.50 -1.10
C ARG A 202 -6.09 15.92 -1.71
N SER A 203 -6.07 17.08 -2.38
CA SER A 203 -4.85 17.68 -2.92
C SER A 203 -3.89 18.06 -1.79
N MET A 204 -4.39 18.61 -0.67
CA MET A 204 -3.58 18.88 0.51
C MET A 204 -2.93 17.60 1.05
N SER A 205 -3.70 16.52 1.24
CA SER A 205 -3.18 15.22 1.68
C SER A 205 -2.10 14.68 0.74
N LEU A 206 -2.33 14.70 -0.57
CA LEU A 206 -1.37 14.21 -1.57
C LEU A 206 -0.10 15.05 -1.63
N TYR A 207 -0.23 16.37 -1.56
CA TYR A 207 0.91 17.27 -1.56
C TYR A 207 1.78 17.10 -0.32
N LEU A 208 1.15 16.94 0.86
CA LEU A 208 1.83 16.65 2.12
C LEU A 208 2.52 15.28 2.06
N ASP A 209 1.83 14.20 1.66
CA ASP A 209 2.42 12.86 1.55
C ASP A 209 3.64 12.87 0.61
N HIS A 210 3.49 13.48 -0.58
CA HIS A 210 4.60 13.61 -1.53
C HIS A 210 5.78 14.40 -0.96
N SER A 211 5.52 15.55 -0.34
CA SER A 211 6.60 16.46 0.12
C SER A 211 7.31 15.93 1.36
N LEU A 212 6.58 15.33 2.30
CA LEU A 212 7.13 14.82 3.57
C LEU A 212 7.97 13.55 3.39
N ARG A 213 7.99 12.92 2.21
CA ARG A 213 8.91 11.81 1.86
C ARG A 213 10.35 12.26 1.61
N LYS A 214 10.61 13.57 1.51
CA LYS A 214 11.94 14.14 1.28
C LYS A 214 12.25 15.17 2.38
N PRO A 215 13.52 15.30 2.84
CA PRO A 215 13.91 16.39 3.73
C PRO A 215 13.60 17.77 3.13
N GLN A 216 13.22 18.71 3.97
CA GLN A 216 12.77 20.04 3.56
C GLN A 216 13.72 21.13 4.06
N SER A 217 13.67 22.30 3.41
CA SER A 217 14.26 23.51 3.98
C SER A 217 13.40 24.01 5.15
N SER A 218 13.98 24.79 6.06
CA SER A 218 13.25 25.35 7.22
C SER A 218 11.96 26.08 6.80
N THR A 219 12.02 26.92 5.75
CA THR A 219 10.84 27.64 5.24
C THR A 219 9.78 26.69 4.67
N ALA A 220 10.19 25.67 3.92
CA ALA A 220 9.26 24.69 3.36
C ALA A 220 8.65 23.80 4.46
N ALA A 221 9.45 23.36 5.43
CA ALA A 221 8.99 22.57 6.57
C ALA A 221 7.93 23.33 7.39
N LYS A 222 8.16 24.62 7.67
CA LYS A 222 7.16 25.48 8.34
C LYS A 222 5.85 25.57 7.54
N ALA A 223 5.94 25.79 6.23
CA ALA A 223 4.75 25.91 5.38
C ALA A 223 3.97 24.59 5.28
N LEU A 224 4.66 23.45 5.21
CA LEU A 224 4.04 22.13 5.20
C LEU A 224 3.41 21.79 6.56
N TYR A 225 4.06 22.15 7.67
CA TYR A 225 3.49 22.03 9.01
C TYR A 225 2.18 22.81 9.13
N GLN A 226 2.15 24.08 8.73
CA GLN A 226 0.93 24.89 8.73
C GLN A 226 -0.17 24.28 7.84
N LEU A 227 0.19 23.79 6.66
CA LEU A 227 -0.76 23.13 5.78
C LEU A 227 -1.34 21.83 6.39
N ALA A 228 -0.51 21.08 7.13
CA ALA A 228 -0.94 19.87 7.82
C ALA A 228 -1.85 20.17 9.02
N VAL A 229 -1.57 21.26 9.76
CA VAL A 229 -2.46 21.78 10.82
C VAL A 229 -3.82 22.10 10.20
N ASP A 230 -3.85 22.87 9.12
CA ASP A 230 -5.11 23.22 8.42
C ASP A 230 -5.87 21.96 7.99
N LEU A 231 -5.20 21.01 7.34
CA LEU A 231 -5.80 19.74 6.92
C LEU A 231 -6.42 18.98 8.10
N SER A 232 -5.71 18.92 9.23
CA SER A 232 -6.18 18.20 10.43
C SER A 232 -7.49 18.77 10.98
N THR A 233 -7.77 20.05 10.78
CA THR A 233 -9.02 20.70 11.21
C THR A 233 -10.18 20.50 10.23
N MET A 234 -9.88 20.21 8.95
CA MET A 234 -10.89 20.06 7.88
C MET A 234 -11.50 18.66 7.82
N THR A 235 -10.78 17.66 8.31
CA THR A 235 -11.18 16.24 8.21
C THR A 235 -11.37 15.66 9.60
N ARG A 236 -12.49 14.97 9.83
CA ARG A 236 -12.76 14.30 11.10
C ARG A 236 -12.51 12.80 11.01
N PRO A 237 -12.13 12.15 12.11
CA PRO A 237 -12.08 10.69 12.17
C PRO A 237 -13.46 10.11 11.82
N SER A 238 -13.48 9.04 11.02
CA SER A 238 -14.68 8.24 10.80
C SER A 238 -14.59 6.97 11.63
N PHE A 239 -15.72 6.49 12.15
CA PHE A 239 -15.79 5.27 12.98
C PHE A 239 -15.54 3.97 12.21
N ASN A 240 -15.31 4.05 10.90
CA ASN A 240 -15.02 2.86 10.10
C ASN A 240 -13.57 2.44 10.35
N THR A 241 -13.37 1.19 10.76
CA THR A 241 -12.03 0.59 10.89
C THR A 241 -11.27 0.77 9.59
N ILE A 242 -10.19 1.54 9.64
CA ILE A 242 -9.50 1.99 8.44
C ILE A 242 -8.79 0.83 7.73
N ASP A 243 -8.56 -0.27 8.46
CA ASP A 243 -8.02 -1.53 7.97
C ASP A 243 -8.99 -2.29 7.05
N GLN A 244 -10.24 -1.84 6.91
CA GLN A 244 -11.23 -2.42 5.99
C GLN A 244 -11.23 -1.75 4.60
N VAL A 245 -10.54 -0.61 4.44
CA VAL A 245 -10.45 0.12 3.16
C VAL A 245 -9.24 -0.38 2.37
N ILE A 246 -9.42 -0.66 1.08
CA ILE A 246 -8.36 -1.16 0.21
C ILE A 246 -7.19 -0.14 0.20
N PRO A 247 -5.92 -0.56 0.41
CA PRO A 247 -4.79 0.37 0.52
C PRO A 247 -4.60 1.32 -0.68
N SER A 248 -4.97 0.90 -1.90
CA SER A 248 -4.94 1.74 -3.11
C SER A 248 -6.01 2.85 -3.11
N GLU A 249 -7.06 2.71 -2.29
CA GLU A 249 -8.16 3.68 -2.18
C GLU A 249 -7.94 4.70 -1.06
N ARG A 250 -6.91 4.53 -0.23
CA ARG A 250 -6.70 5.31 0.99
C ARG A 250 -5.71 6.48 0.77
N LEU A 251 -6.19 7.71 0.97
CA LEU A 251 -5.31 8.87 1.22
C LEU A 251 -4.65 8.74 2.59
N GLU A 252 -3.46 9.30 2.74
CA GLU A 252 -2.77 9.24 4.02
C GLU A 252 -3.53 10.01 5.09
N LEU A 253 -3.52 9.50 6.32
CA LEU A 253 -4.36 10.08 7.35
C LEU A 253 -3.85 11.44 7.80
N PRO A 254 -4.76 12.40 8.07
CA PRO A 254 -4.39 13.74 8.52
C PRO A 254 -3.48 13.75 9.75
N TRP A 255 -3.75 12.88 10.74
CA TRP A 255 -2.93 12.80 11.95
C TRP A 255 -1.48 12.39 11.63
N PHE A 256 -1.29 11.46 10.68
CA PHE A 256 0.03 10.96 10.30
C PHE A 256 0.81 12.02 9.52
N LEU A 257 0.14 12.73 8.61
CA LEU A 257 0.73 13.85 7.88
C LEU A 257 1.11 14.99 8.82
N LEU A 258 0.26 15.31 9.81
CA LEU A 258 0.54 16.32 10.84
C LEU A 258 1.74 15.92 11.71
N GLN A 259 1.77 14.68 12.20
CA GLN A 259 2.88 14.16 12.98
C GLN A 259 4.21 14.25 12.22
N ARG A 260 4.24 13.82 10.95
CA ARG A 260 5.45 13.91 10.10
C ARG A 260 5.88 15.34 9.81
N ALA A 261 4.92 16.24 9.55
CA ALA A 261 5.23 17.64 9.27
C ALA A 261 5.76 18.35 10.53
N ALA A 262 5.19 18.03 11.70
CA ALA A 262 5.66 18.53 12.99
C ALA A 262 7.09 18.04 13.29
N ASP A 263 7.37 16.76 13.09
CA ASP A 263 8.71 16.17 13.27
C ASP A 263 9.77 16.88 12.39
N GLN A 264 9.49 17.04 11.09
CA GLN A 264 10.40 17.73 10.19
C GLN A 264 10.60 19.21 10.53
N TYR A 265 9.53 19.92 10.91
CA TYR A 265 9.68 21.33 11.28
C TYR A 265 10.41 21.51 12.61
N TYR A 266 10.15 20.64 13.59
CA TYR A 266 10.83 20.63 14.88
C TYR A 266 12.34 20.52 14.74
N ALA A 267 12.83 19.71 13.78
CA ALA A 267 14.26 19.57 13.50
C ALA A 267 14.96 20.88 13.08
N HIS A 268 14.21 21.91 12.69
CA HIS A 268 14.74 23.24 12.35
C HIS A 268 14.59 24.28 13.46
N LEU A 269 14.01 23.92 14.61
CA LEU A 269 13.75 24.83 15.71
C LEU A 269 14.80 24.68 16.82
N PRO A 270 15.19 25.78 17.49
CA PRO A 270 15.95 25.70 18.72
C PRO A 270 15.13 24.96 19.79
N SER A 271 15.74 23.98 20.47
CA SER A 271 15.04 23.10 21.42
C SER A 271 14.37 23.85 22.57
N ASP A 272 14.89 25.01 22.96
CA ASP A 272 14.37 25.83 24.06
C ASP A 272 13.38 26.92 23.60
N SER A 273 12.94 26.91 22.34
CA SER A 273 11.98 27.90 21.82
C SER A 273 10.53 27.54 22.13
N ASP A 274 9.69 28.57 22.35
CA ASP A 274 8.24 28.38 22.52
C ASP A 274 7.61 27.67 21.31
N ASP A 275 8.07 28.01 20.10
CA ASP A 275 7.68 27.34 18.85
C ASP A 275 7.99 25.83 18.90
N ALA A 276 9.16 25.44 19.41
CA ALA A 276 9.55 24.04 19.54
C ALA A 276 8.62 23.29 20.52
N ALA A 277 8.26 23.92 21.64
CA ALA A 277 7.33 23.35 22.61
C ALA A 277 5.91 23.19 22.04
N GLU A 278 5.43 24.16 21.25
CA GLU A 278 4.13 24.07 20.57
C GLU A 278 4.09 22.96 19.50
N VAL A 279 5.15 22.85 18.68
CA VAL A 279 5.26 21.82 17.66
C VAL A 279 5.32 20.42 18.29
N GLN A 280 6.05 20.25 19.40
CA GLN A 280 6.07 18.98 20.15
C GLN A 280 4.71 18.63 20.75
N ARG A 281 3.97 19.61 21.27
CA ARG A 281 2.60 19.39 21.74
C ARG A 281 1.70 18.92 20.60
N THR A 282 1.79 19.59 19.45
CA THR A 282 1.03 19.22 18.24
C THR A 282 1.37 17.81 17.78
N TYR A 283 2.65 17.44 17.80
CA TYR A 283 3.12 16.10 17.48
C TYR A 283 2.47 15.04 18.40
N ALA A 284 2.48 15.27 19.71
CA ALA A 284 1.89 14.36 20.68
C ALA A 284 0.36 14.28 20.54
N GLU A 285 -0.32 15.41 20.31
CA GLU A 285 -1.76 15.47 20.05
C GLU A 285 -2.15 14.73 18.76
N ALA A 286 -1.33 14.84 17.70
CA ALA A 286 -1.53 14.10 16.46
C ALA A 286 -1.44 12.59 16.68
N LEU A 287 -0.45 12.11 17.45
CA LEU A 287 -0.35 10.69 17.81
C LEU A 287 -1.56 10.20 18.62
N ASN A 288 -1.98 10.97 19.62
CA ASN A 288 -3.16 10.61 20.41
C ASN A 288 -4.44 10.61 19.55
N THR A 289 -4.58 11.56 18.63
CA THR A 289 -5.70 11.60 17.66
C THR A 289 -5.67 10.40 16.73
N GLY A 290 -4.50 10.00 16.24
CA GLY A 290 -4.32 8.80 15.42
C GLY A 290 -4.78 7.54 16.13
N ARG A 291 -4.45 7.41 17.41
CA ARG A 291 -4.88 6.29 18.24
C ARG A 291 -6.37 6.36 18.61
N ASP A 292 -6.82 7.42 19.26
CA ASP A 292 -8.16 7.50 19.87
C ASP A 292 -9.24 7.82 18.86
N GLY A 293 -8.93 8.72 17.93
CA GLY A 293 -9.88 9.17 16.93
C GLY A 293 -9.96 8.21 15.75
N TRP A 294 -8.80 7.85 15.19
CA TRP A 294 -8.72 7.04 13.97
C TRP A 294 -8.54 5.54 14.22
N ASN A 295 -8.27 5.12 15.47
CA ASN A 295 -7.92 3.74 15.80
C ASN A 295 -6.79 3.20 14.91
N ASP A 296 -5.85 4.07 14.53
CA ASP A 296 -4.70 3.71 13.68
C ASP A 296 -3.57 3.21 14.57
N SER A 297 -3.29 1.93 14.42
CA SER A 297 -2.23 1.19 15.10
C SER A 297 -0.83 1.74 14.92
N ARG A 298 -0.54 2.42 13.80
CA ARG A 298 0.76 3.08 13.57
C ARG A 298 0.99 4.18 14.60
N ALA A 299 -0.08 4.85 15.04
CA ALA A 299 0.01 5.81 16.13
C ALA A 299 0.35 5.12 17.45
N ALA A 300 -0.22 3.94 17.73
CA ALA A 300 0.09 3.17 18.92
C ALA A 300 1.55 2.68 18.93
N GLU A 301 2.05 2.22 17.79
CA GLU A 301 3.47 1.88 17.62
C GLU A 301 4.38 3.10 17.88
N LEU A 302 4.11 4.25 17.25
CA LEU A 302 4.93 5.44 17.43
C LEU A 302 4.93 5.94 18.88
N LEU A 303 3.78 5.87 19.57
CA LEU A 303 3.67 6.15 21.01
C LEU A 303 4.51 5.18 21.84
N LEU A 304 4.55 3.89 21.50
CA LEU A 304 5.37 2.89 22.20
C LEU A 304 6.88 3.10 22.01
N ARG A 305 7.30 3.77 20.92
CA ARG A 305 8.70 4.16 20.69
C ARG A 305 9.11 5.35 21.56
N ASN A 306 8.15 6.18 22.00
CA ASN A 306 8.40 7.29 22.90
C ASN A 306 8.48 6.82 24.37
N THR A 307 9.67 6.40 24.80
CA THR A 307 9.89 5.80 26.14
C THR A 307 9.75 6.78 27.31
N GLU A 308 9.74 8.08 27.05
CA GLU A 308 9.59 9.10 28.09
C GLU A 308 8.12 9.28 28.51
N GLU A 309 7.17 9.02 27.60
CA GLU A 309 5.74 9.17 27.84
C GLU A 309 5.07 7.88 28.35
N VAL A 310 5.59 6.70 27.98
CA VAL A 310 4.92 5.42 28.24
C VAL A 310 5.83 4.44 29.00
N LYS A 311 5.61 4.33 30.32
CA LYS A 311 6.35 3.39 31.18
C LYS A 311 6.03 1.92 30.85
N PRO A 312 7.02 1.05 30.59
CA PRO A 312 6.81 -0.38 30.36
C PRO A 312 6.02 -1.05 31.50
N GLY A 313 5.03 -1.88 31.13
CA GLY A 313 4.15 -2.59 32.07
C GLY A 313 3.07 -1.73 32.72
N SER A 314 2.96 -0.43 32.41
CA SER A 314 1.79 0.37 32.81
C SER A 314 0.54 -0.06 32.03
N PRO A 315 -0.69 0.16 32.56
CA PRO A 315 -1.93 -0.14 31.82
C PRO A 315 -1.95 0.50 30.43
N ARG A 316 -1.44 1.74 30.34
CA ARG A 316 -1.29 2.49 29.09
C ARG A 316 -0.37 1.79 28.09
N TRP A 317 0.76 1.27 28.56
CA TRP A 317 1.70 0.52 27.73
C TRP A 317 1.09 -0.76 27.20
N VAL A 318 0.35 -1.50 28.04
CA VAL A 318 -0.32 -2.75 27.65
C VAL A 318 -1.41 -2.51 26.61
N GLU A 319 -2.19 -1.45 26.78
CA GLU A 319 -3.23 -1.02 25.82
C GLU A 319 -2.63 -0.76 24.43
N LEU A 320 -1.62 0.12 24.36
CA LEU A 320 -0.93 0.46 23.12
C LEU A 320 -0.27 -0.77 22.47
N LEU A 321 0.36 -1.61 23.29
CA LEU A 321 1.02 -2.83 22.81
C LEU A 321 0.01 -3.84 22.25
N THR A 322 -1.18 -3.92 22.86
CA THR A 322 -2.28 -4.74 22.35
C THR A 322 -2.78 -4.22 21.01
N GLN A 323 -3.00 -2.92 20.88
CA GLN A 323 -3.43 -2.30 19.62
C GLN A 323 -2.42 -2.53 18.48
N ALA A 324 -1.12 -2.36 18.76
CA ALA A 324 -0.06 -2.61 17.79
C ALA A 324 0.03 -4.10 17.39
N ALA A 325 -0.07 -5.02 18.36
CA ALA A 325 -0.07 -6.46 18.11
C ALA A 325 -1.28 -6.92 17.27
N MET A 326 -2.46 -6.32 17.47
CA MET A 326 -3.68 -6.68 16.72
C MET A 326 -3.58 -6.45 15.20
N GLN A 327 -2.60 -5.69 14.72
CA GLN A 327 -2.33 -5.53 13.29
C GLN A 327 -1.48 -6.63 12.67
N GLY A 328 -1.02 -7.58 13.48
CA GLY A 328 -0.16 -8.65 13.02
C GLY A 328 1.30 -8.26 12.86
N ASP A 329 1.75 -7.13 13.44
CA ASP A 329 3.18 -6.87 13.58
C ASP A 329 3.80 -7.97 14.47
N PRO A 330 4.75 -8.77 13.95
CA PRO A 330 5.20 -9.93 14.69
C PRO A 330 6.05 -9.55 15.92
N ASP A 331 6.72 -8.40 15.93
CA ASP A 331 7.54 -7.95 17.06
C ASP A 331 6.68 -7.43 18.21
N PHE A 332 5.58 -6.71 17.93
CA PHE A 332 4.63 -6.31 18.96
C PHE A 332 3.84 -7.49 19.52
N CYS A 333 3.45 -8.46 18.68
CA CYS A 333 2.89 -9.73 19.14
C CYS A 333 3.83 -10.47 20.11
N PHE A 334 5.14 -10.51 19.79
CA PHE A 334 6.12 -11.13 20.69
C PHE A 334 6.19 -10.44 22.04
N ARG A 335 6.30 -9.10 22.03
CA ARG A 335 6.43 -8.28 23.24
C ARG A 335 5.19 -8.38 24.13
N LEU A 336 4.00 -8.41 23.53
CA LEU A 336 2.75 -8.60 24.28
C LEU A 336 2.70 -9.99 24.91
N GLY A 337 3.06 -11.01 24.13
CA GLY A 337 3.17 -12.38 24.59
C GLY A 337 4.13 -12.53 25.77
N ASP A 338 5.37 -12.02 25.66
CA ASP A 338 6.36 -12.07 26.73
C ASP A 338 5.90 -11.37 28.01
N HIS A 339 5.30 -10.19 27.87
CA HIS A 339 4.75 -9.48 29.02
C HIS A 339 3.67 -10.32 29.73
N ARG A 340 2.74 -10.89 28.97
CA ARG A 340 1.69 -11.76 29.52
C ARG A 340 2.22 -13.07 30.07
N LEU A 341 3.28 -13.67 29.50
CA LEU A 341 3.91 -14.88 30.06
C LEU A 341 4.34 -14.66 31.52
N LYS A 342 4.87 -13.48 31.83
CA LYS A 342 5.30 -13.09 33.18
C LYS A 342 4.11 -12.93 34.13
N GLU A 343 3.01 -12.34 33.65
CA GLU A 343 1.78 -12.16 34.43
C GLU A 343 1.03 -13.48 34.66
N GLU A 344 0.91 -14.32 33.63
CA GLU A 344 0.18 -15.59 33.63
C GLU A 344 0.93 -16.70 34.36
N GLY A 345 2.22 -16.52 34.66
CA GLY A 345 3.06 -17.46 35.41
C GLY A 345 3.84 -18.47 34.56
N TRP A 346 3.86 -18.31 33.24
CA TRP A 346 4.61 -19.19 32.32
C TRP A 346 6.11 -18.89 32.28
N HIS A 347 6.50 -17.65 32.53
CA HIS A 347 7.91 -17.24 32.42
C HIS A 347 8.75 -17.93 33.52
N PRO A 348 9.98 -18.40 33.21
CA PRO A 348 10.84 -19.07 34.20
C PRO A 348 11.08 -18.27 35.48
N GLU A 349 11.13 -16.93 35.37
CA GLU A 349 11.29 -16.02 36.51
C GLU A 349 10.04 -15.95 37.39
N SER A 350 8.83 -16.02 36.80
CA SER A 350 7.56 -15.99 37.53
C SER A 350 7.15 -17.36 38.09
N ARG A 351 7.70 -18.45 37.52
CA ARG A 351 7.37 -19.84 37.88
C ARG A 351 7.61 -20.17 39.36
N LYS A 352 8.56 -19.47 39.99
CA LYS A 352 8.85 -19.63 41.42
C LYS A 352 7.71 -19.17 42.33
N TRP A 353 6.81 -18.32 41.81
CA TRP A 353 5.83 -17.58 42.62
C TRP A 353 4.39 -17.73 42.12
N ARG A 354 4.17 -18.21 40.89
CA ARG A 354 2.83 -18.37 40.28
C ARG A 354 2.81 -19.58 39.33
N LYS A 355 1.72 -20.37 39.38
CA LYS A 355 1.45 -21.42 38.40
C LYS A 355 0.81 -20.82 37.13
N PRO A 356 1.06 -21.39 35.94
CA PRO A 356 0.37 -21.01 34.70
C PRO A 356 -1.15 -21.00 34.88
N SER A 357 -1.82 -19.94 34.38
CA SER A 357 -3.24 -19.68 34.64
C SER A 357 -4.12 -19.43 33.40
N ASP A 358 -3.51 -18.99 32.28
CA ASP A 358 -4.16 -18.72 31.00
C ASP A 358 -3.20 -19.20 29.88
N LYS A 359 -3.64 -19.41 28.63
CA LYS A 359 -2.75 -19.70 27.48
C LYS A 359 -2.67 -18.52 26.49
N THR A 360 -3.34 -17.40 26.76
CA THR A 360 -3.40 -16.24 25.86
C THR A 360 -2.01 -15.73 25.44
N SER A 361 -1.04 -15.70 26.35
CA SER A 361 0.36 -15.34 26.03
C SER A 361 0.99 -16.21 24.93
N LEU A 362 0.73 -17.52 24.94
CA LEU A 362 1.25 -18.45 23.93
C LEU A 362 0.68 -18.16 22.55
N TRP A 363 -0.59 -17.74 22.46
CA TRP A 363 -1.24 -17.40 21.19
C TRP A 363 -0.58 -16.19 20.54
N TRP A 364 -0.24 -15.16 21.33
CA TRP A 364 0.47 -13.99 20.82
C TRP A 364 1.88 -14.32 20.32
N ILE A 365 2.60 -15.20 21.02
CA ILE A 365 3.93 -15.65 20.58
C ILE A 365 3.81 -16.55 19.34
N GLU A 366 2.76 -17.34 19.19
CA GLU A 366 2.51 -18.14 17.98
C GLU A 366 2.20 -17.26 16.77
N LEU A 367 1.32 -16.25 16.93
CA LEU A 367 1.04 -15.26 15.88
C LEU A 367 2.32 -14.52 15.47
N SER A 368 3.14 -14.16 16.44
CA SER A 368 4.46 -13.57 16.25
C SER A 368 5.43 -14.50 15.50
N ALA A 369 5.41 -15.80 15.76
CA ALA A 369 6.24 -16.78 15.08
C ALA A 369 5.81 -16.95 13.61
N TYR A 370 4.50 -17.09 13.38
CA TYR A 370 3.92 -17.25 12.05
C TYR A 370 4.11 -15.99 11.17
N GLY A 371 3.94 -14.80 11.75
CA GLY A 371 4.20 -13.53 11.07
C GLY A 371 5.65 -13.36 10.61
N MET A 372 6.60 -14.01 11.30
CA MET A 372 8.03 -14.04 10.94
C MET A 372 8.42 -15.14 9.97
N ARG A 373 7.48 -15.90 9.35
CA ARG A 373 7.83 -17.05 8.50
C ARG A 373 8.82 -16.74 7.37
N HIS A 374 8.80 -15.52 6.83
CA HIS A 374 9.74 -15.06 5.78
C HIS A 374 11.14 -14.69 6.32
N PHE A 375 11.32 -14.75 7.65
CA PHE A 375 12.59 -14.62 8.37
C PHE A 375 12.86 -15.93 9.15
N PRO A 376 13.26 -17.03 8.48
CA PRO A 376 13.22 -18.38 9.03
C PRO A 376 13.92 -18.57 10.38
N ILE A 377 15.04 -17.89 10.59
CA ILE A 377 15.79 -17.92 11.86
C ILE A 377 14.97 -17.37 13.03
N ARG A 378 14.25 -16.26 12.83
CA ARG A 378 13.41 -15.65 13.88
C ARG A 378 12.17 -16.49 14.14
N ALA A 379 11.52 -17.00 13.09
CA ALA A 379 10.37 -17.88 13.22
C ALA A 379 10.70 -19.16 14.00
N ARG A 380 11.79 -19.88 13.63
CA ARG A 380 12.17 -21.12 14.34
C ARG A 380 12.47 -20.86 15.83
N GLN A 381 13.11 -19.74 16.16
CA GLN A 381 13.41 -19.39 17.56
C GLN A 381 12.14 -19.17 18.38
N ARG A 382 11.11 -18.55 17.79
CA ARG A 382 9.82 -18.30 18.46
C ARG A 382 9.01 -19.59 18.63
N TYR A 383 8.99 -20.48 17.63
CA TYR A 383 8.35 -21.80 17.77
C TYR A 383 9.07 -22.69 18.80
N LEU A 384 10.40 -22.64 18.83
CA LEU A 384 11.19 -23.32 19.85
C LEU A 384 10.88 -22.79 21.26
N LEU A 385 10.78 -21.47 21.41
CA LEU A 385 10.41 -20.85 22.69
C LEU A 385 9.07 -21.40 23.21
N LEU A 386 8.04 -21.46 22.35
CA LEU A 386 6.73 -22.01 22.69
C LEU A 386 6.82 -23.47 23.15
N ALA A 387 7.53 -24.30 22.38
CA ALA A 387 7.72 -25.71 22.70
C ALA A 387 8.44 -25.89 24.05
N VAL A 388 9.49 -25.12 24.30
CA VAL A 388 10.25 -25.18 25.55
C VAL A 388 9.40 -24.73 26.74
N LEU A 389 8.66 -23.62 26.61
CA LEU A 389 7.76 -23.15 27.66
C LEU A 389 6.74 -24.22 28.06
N LEU A 390 6.17 -24.94 27.08
CA LEU A 390 5.23 -26.02 27.33
C LEU A 390 5.90 -27.23 27.99
N ARG A 391 7.05 -27.69 27.47
CA ARG A 391 7.81 -28.81 28.04
C ARG A 391 8.18 -28.56 29.49
N GLU A 392 8.74 -27.38 29.76
CA GLU A 392 9.17 -27.00 31.10
C GLU A 392 8.01 -26.94 32.09
N ASN A 393 6.80 -26.60 31.63
CA ASN A 393 5.59 -26.56 32.45
C ASN A 393 4.79 -27.87 32.47
N GLY A 394 5.35 -28.98 31.96
CA GLY A 394 4.74 -30.31 32.03
C GLY A 394 3.76 -30.64 30.89
N PHE A 395 3.66 -29.79 29.88
CA PHE A 395 2.82 -29.98 28.69
C PHE A 395 3.65 -30.52 27.52
N ARG A 396 4.28 -31.68 27.72
CA ARG A 396 5.25 -32.24 26.76
C ARG A 396 4.63 -32.59 25.40
N GLU A 397 3.42 -33.14 25.39
CA GLU A 397 2.71 -33.51 24.15
C GLU A 397 2.33 -32.29 23.31
N ASP A 398 1.86 -31.21 23.97
CA ASP A 398 1.57 -29.95 23.29
C ASP A 398 2.83 -29.32 22.68
N ALA A 399 3.99 -29.49 23.33
CA ALA A 399 5.23 -28.84 22.94
C ALA A 399 5.76 -29.25 21.56
N THR A 400 5.78 -30.56 21.25
CA THR A 400 6.23 -31.06 19.95
C THR A 400 5.33 -30.59 18.82
N SER A 401 4.02 -30.40 19.09
CA SER A 401 3.08 -29.87 18.11
C SER A 401 3.45 -28.47 17.62
N TYR A 402 4.04 -27.61 18.46
CA TYR A 402 4.49 -26.28 18.05
C TYR A 402 5.74 -26.33 17.15
N LEU A 403 6.63 -27.30 17.35
CA LEU A 403 7.78 -27.51 16.45
C LEU A 403 7.30 -27.95 15.06
N VAL A 404 6.33 -28.88 15.00
CA VAL A 404 5.71 -29.34 13.75
C VAL A 404 4.97 -28.20 13.05
N ARG A 405 4.21 -27.37 13.78
CA ARG A 405 3.59 -26.15 13.24
C ARG A 405 4.63 -25.18 12.70
N GLY A 406 5.76 -25.03 13.38
CA GLY A 406 6.89 -24.21 12.91
C GLY A 406 7.44 -24.68 11.57
N GLN A 407 7.61 -26.00 11.39
CA GLN A 407 8.00 -26.55 10.09
C GLN A 407 6.96 -26.24 9.01
N ALA A 408 5.67 -26.40 9.31
CA ALA A 408 4.59 -26.10 8.36
C ALA A 408 4.60 -24.61 7.95
N ALA A 409 4.71 -23.69 8.91
CA ALA A 409 4.78 -22.25 8.65
C ALA A 409 6.02 -21.86 7.84
N LEU A 410 7.18 -22.49 8.09
CA LEU A 410 8.40 -22.23 7.32
C LEU A 410 8.34 -22.77 5.89
N ARG A 411 7.63 -23.89 5.65
CA ARG A 411 7.39 -24.40 4.28
C ARG A 411 6.52 -23.46 3.45
N GLU A 412 5.67 -22.66 4.09
CA GLU A 412 4.92 -21.58 3.44
C GLU A 412 5.80 -20.36 3.13
N SER A 413 7.03 -20.31 3.62
CA SER A 413 7.95 -19.22 3.29
C SER A 413 8.58 -19.43 1.92
N HIS A 414 8.77 -18.35 1.18
CA HIS A 414 9.54 -18.35 -0.08
C HIS A 414 11.02 -18.03 0.15
N SER A 415 11.51 -18.21 1.38
CA SER A 415 12.88 -17.87 1.78
C SER A 415 13.84 -19.03 1.50
N PRO A 416 15.03 -18.78 0.92
CA PRO A 416 16.02 -19.84 0.68
C PRO A 416 16.57 -20.45 1.98
N ASP A 417 16.48 -19.74 3.10
CA ASP A 417 16.96 -20.19 4.42
C ASP A 417 15.93 -21.06 5.18
N ALA A 418 14.77 -21.29 4.58
CA ALA A 418 13.67 -22.03 5.19
C ALA A 418 14.05 -23.49 5.47
N GLU A 419 14.66 -24.16 4.49
CA GLU A 419 15.01 -25.58 4.59
C GLU A 419 15.98 -25.87 5.74
N VAL A 420 16.99 -25.00 5.93
CA VAL A 420 17.93 -25.12 7.06
C VAL A 420 17.19 -24.98 8.40
N SER A 421 16.20 -24.09 8.47
CA SER A 421 15.41 -23.88 9.68
C SER A 421 14.41 -25.01 9.93
N ILE A 422 13.84 -25.60 8.88
CA ILE A 422 12.95 -26.77 8.94
C ILE A 422 13.71 -28.00 9.42
N GLN A 423 14.91 -28.27 8.85
CA GLN A 423 15.75 -29.37 9.27
C GLN A 423 16.19 -29.20 10.74
N TRP A 424 16.57 -27.99 11.14
CA TRP A 424 16.92 -27.71 12.53
C TRP A 424 15.77 -28.02 13.51
N LEU A 425 14.53 -27.68 13.15
CA LEU A 425 13.35 -28.06 13.94
C LEU A 425 13.13 -29.58 13.93
N GLN A 426 13.41 -30.27 12.82
CA GLN A 426 13.32 -31.73 12.75
C GLN A 426 14.32 -32.39 13.70
N ASP A 427 15.59 -31.98 13.65
CA ASP A 427 16.65 -32.49 14.53
C ASP A 427 16.27 -32.26 16.00
N THR A 428 15.64 -31.11 16.30
CA THR A 428 15.14 -30.81 17.65
C THR A 428 13.98 -31.72 18.07
N ILE A 429 13.09 -32.11 17.15
CA ILE A 429 12.00 -33.06 17.42
C ILE A 429 12.58 -34.44 17.69
N ASP A 430 13.55 -34.89 16.88
CA ASP A 430 14.17 -36.21 16.99
C ASP A 430 14.92 -36.36 18.33
N ASP A 431 15.55 -35.28 18.81
CA ASP A 431 16.26 -35.23 20.09
C ASP A 431 15.40 -34.81 21.30
N TRP A 432 14.09 -34.60 21.12
CA TRP A 432 13.24 -33.94 22.12
C TRP A 432 13.18 -34.65 23.49
N ASP A 433 13.25 -35.98 23.45
CA ASP A 433 13.20 -36.84 24.63
C ASP A 433 14.57 -37.15 25.23
N ASN A 434 15.65 -36.62 24.66
CA ASN A 434 16.98 -36.78 25.21
C ASN A 434 17.07 -36.07 26.59
N PRO A 435 17.34 -36.80 27.69
CA PRO A 435 17.45 -36.22 29.04
C PRO A 435 18.69 -35.33 29.23
N GLU A 436 19.68 -35.45 28.34
CA GLU A 436 20.85 -34.56 28.29
C GLU A 436 20.57 -33.26 27.54
N TRP A 437 19.44 -33.17 26.83
CA TRP A 437 18.99 -31.95 26.16
C TRP A 437 18.57 -30.90 27.19
N LYS A 438 19.58 -30.16 27.68
CA LYS A 438 19.45 -29.00 28.54
C LYS A 438 19.51 -27.75 27.68
N MET A 439 18.39 -27.04 27.58
CA MET A 439 18.45 -25.68 27.11
C MET A 439 19.22 -24.86 28.15
N THR A 440 20.45 -24.47 27.83
CA THR A 440 21.12 -23.46 28.64
C THR A 440 20.26 -22.20 28.57
N SER A 441 19.95 -21.64 29.74
CA SER A 441 19.26 -20.35 29.93
C SER A 441 19.77 -19.23 29.02
N THR A 442 20.97 -19.40 28.47
CA THR A 442 21.61 -18.63 27.41
C THR A 442 20.75 -18.43 26.14
N ILE A 443 19.88 -19.36 25.71
CA ILE A 443 19.04 -19.13 24.49
C ILE A 443 17.79 -18.30 24.78
N LEU A 444 17.16 -18.50 25.95
CA LEU A 444 16.08 -17.63 26.45
C LEU A 444 16.58 -16.19 26.69
N LEU A 445 17.82 -16.04 27.17
CA LEU A 445 18.48 -14.74 27.36
C LEU A 445 19.11 -14.16 26.08
N ASN A 446 19.38 -14.99 25.06
CA ASN A 446 19.85 -14.53 23.74
C ASN A 446 18.72 -14.17 22.76
N ALA A 447 17.47 -14.07 23.22
CA ALA A 447 16.43 -13.29 22.55
C ALA A 447 16.53 -11.77 22.88
N GLU A 448 17.24 -11.42 23.95
CA GLU A 448 17.51 -10.04 24.40
C GLU A 448 18.54 -9.23 23.54
N PRO A 449 19.51 -9.82 22.81
CA PRO A 449 20.45 -9.09 21.95
C PRO A 449 19.78 -8.36 20.79
N LEU A 450 18.62 -8.82 20.30
CA LEU A 450 17.83 -8.07 19.31
C LEU A 450 17.33 -6.73 19.87
N TYR A 451 17.04 -6.68 21.17
CA TYR A 451 16.60 -5.46 21.86
C TYR A 451 17.77 -4.52 22.21
N LYS A 452 18.94 -5.06 22.56
CA LYS A 452 20.16 -4.25 22.77
C LYS A 452 20.70 -3.67 21.46
N GLN A 453 20.61 -4.42 20.36
CA GLN A 453 21.03 -3.97 19.03
C GLN A 453 20.11 -2.86 18.51
N GLN A 454 18.79 -2.98 18.67
CA GLN A 454 17.84 -1.92 18.29
C GLN A 454 17.95 -0.67 19.20
N ARG A 455 18.22 -0.82 20.50
CA ARG A 455 18.56 0.31 21.39
C ARG A 455 19.89 0.98 21.03
N GLN A 456 20.90 0.21 20.63
CA GLN A 456 22.19 0.75 20.19
C GLN A 456 22.07 1.47 18.85
N GLU A 457 21.29 0.95 17.91
CA GLU A 457 21.01 1.61 16.63
C GLU A 457 20.18 2.89 16.84
N THR A 458 19.19 2.89 17.73
CA THR A 458 18.40 4.09 18.07
C THR A 458 19.24 5.14 18.83
N ALA A 459 20.14 4.69 19.71
CA ALA A 459 21.08 5.58 20.42
C ALA A 459 22.17 6.14 19.49
N GLN A 460 22.64 5.36 18.51
CA GLN A 460 23.56 5.82 17.46
C GLN A 460 22.87 6.78 16.49
N HIS A 461 21.59 6.56 16.17
CA HIS A 461 20.81 7.48 15.34
C HIS A 461 20.58 8.83 16.04
N LYS A 462 20.32 8.83 17.36
CA LYS A 462 20.25 10.06 18.18
C LYS A 462 21.63 10.74 18.34
N ALA A 463 22.71 9.97 18.48
CA ALA A 463 24.07 10.52 18.56
C ALA A 463 24.54 11.14 17.24
N HIS A 464 24.11 10.62 16.09
CA HIS A 464 24.41 11.21 14.78
C HIS A 464 23.50 12.38 14.41
N GLN A 465 22.32 12.50 15.01
CA GLN A 465 21.44 13.67 14.89
C GLN A 465 21.82 14.81 15.85
N GLY A 466 22.52 14.53 16.95
CA GLY A 466 23.05 15.54 17.88
C GLY A 466 24.44 16.12 17.51
N LEU A 467 25.05 15.67 16.40
CA LEU A 467 26.39 16.08 15.96
C LEU A 467 26.45 16.56 14.49
N ARG A 468 25.35 17.06 13.93
CA ARG A 468 25.38 17.74 12.62
C ARG A 468 24.59 19.03 12.61
#